data_AF-A0AAN9HC45-F1
#
_entry.id   AF-A0AAN9HC45-F1
#
_cell.length_a   1.000
_cell.length_b   1.000
_cell.length_c   1.000
_cell.angle_alpha   90.00
_cell.angle_beta   90.00
_cell.angle_gamma   90.00
#
_symmetry.space_group_name_H-M   'P 1'
#
loop_
_entity.id
_entity.type
_entity.pdbx_description
1 polymer ?
#
loop_
_entity_poly.entity_id
_entity_poly.type
_entity_poly.pdbx_seq_one_letter_code
_entity_poly.pdbx_strand_id
1 'polypeptide(L)'
;MRQKMGKGHVIIHLPIYQEVLPHRRNLEEPYRLVILTGPVGVGVNELKRRLLLSDPEHFSVTVPYTTREQKKQEREGVEYHFVSKHTFEKDILNHKFLEYGEHKGNYYGTSLDSVRRVIAESKVCLLDVEPHTIAALYSSEFKPYVVFVKPPPIDRLRLSRRKAKVLASQNEQTVTKIFTEEDFQDMISSAQAMENKYGHLFEKVVINDDLALAFTELRDELSKIETETRWIPNTWAHV
;
A
#
# COMPACT_ATOMS: atom_id res chain seq x y z
N MET A 1 6.92 -5.88 12.56
CA MET A 1 6.20 -4.87 13.36
C MET A 1 5.03 -5.58 14.01
N ARG A 2 4.79 -5.44 15.33
CA ARG A 2 3.60 -6.04 15.95
C ARG A 2 2.46 -5.05 15.74
N GLN A 3 1.59 -5.34 14.78
CA GLN A 3 0.42 -4.51 14.52
C GLN A 3 -0.48 -4.54 15.77
N LYS A 4 -0.82 -3.35 16.29
CA LYS A 4 -1.79 -3.22 17.37
C LYS A 4 -3.06 -2.70 16.70
N MET A 5 -4.00 -3.61 16.46
CA MET A 5 -5.23 -3.25 15.78
C MET A 5 -6.03 -2.27 16.63
N GLY A 6 -6.42 -1.14 16.04
CA GLY A 6 -7.55 -0.37 16.53
C GLY A 6 -8.78 -1.27 16.48
N LYS A 7 -9.56 -1.34 17.56
CA LYS A 7 -10.68 -2.28 17.73
C LYS A 7 -11.89 -2.07 16.78
N GLY A 8 -11.73 -1.35 15.67
CA GLY A 8 -12.77 -1.14 14.66
C GLY A 8 -12.32 -1.69 13.32
N HIS A 9 -12.54 -2.98 13.06
CA HIS A 9 -12.48 -3.47 11.69
C HIS A 9 -13.68 -2.90 10.94
N VAL A 10 -13.44 -1.89 10.11
CA VAL A 10 -14.41 -1.52 9.08
C VAL A 10 -14.42 -2.67 8.08
N ILE A 11 -15.52 -3.41 8.02
CA ILE A 11 -15.72 -4.47 7.02
C ILE A 11 -16.39 -3.83 5.82
N ILE A 12 -15.81 -3.97 4.63
CA ILE A 12 -16.53 -3.60 3.41
C ILE A 12 -17.59 -4.67 3.17
N HIS A 13 -18.85 -4.28 3.31
CA HIS A 13 -19.95 -5.08 2.80
C HIS A 13 -20.22 -4.65 1.36
N LEU A 14 -19.56 -5.30 0.42
CA LEU A 14 -19.92 -5.15 -0.98
C LEU A 14 -21.20 -5.95 -1.27
N PRO A 15 -22.19 -5.36 -1.94
CA PRO A 15 -23.37 -6.10 -2.37
C PRO A 15 -22.98 -7.16 -3.41
N ILE A 16 -23.83 -8.18 -3.58
CA ILE A 16 -23.64 -9.22 -4.61
C ILE A 16 -23.53 -8.58 -6.00
N TYR A 17 -24.29 -7.51 -6.23
CA TYR A 17 -24.22 -6.67 -7.41
C TYR A 17 -23.99 -5.23 -6.99
N GLN A 18 -22.96 -4.60 -7.54
CA GLN A 18 -22.66 -3.19 -7.38
C GLN A 18 -22.98 -2.48 -8.68
N GLU A 19 -23.82 -1.44 -8.61
CA GLU A 19 -24.06 -0.57 -9.75
C GLU A 19 -22.80 0.25 -10.05
N VAL A 20 -22.40 0.28 -11.31
CA VAL A 20 -21.19 0.95 -11.78
C VAL A 20 -21.50 1.87 -12.96
N LEU A 21 -20.72 2.93 -13.11
CA LEU A 21 -20.79 3.86 -14.22
C LEU A 21 -19.44 3.96 -14.95
N PRO A 22 -19.45 4.22 -16.27
CA PRO A 22 -18.23 4.51 -17.00
C PRO A 22 -17.71 5.88 -16.55
N HIS A 23 -16.46 5.91 -16.12
CA HIS A 23 -15.78 7.10 -15.64
C HIS A 23 -14.42 7.24 -16.32
N ARG A 24 -14.15 8.44 -16.81
CA ARG A 24 -12.83 8.86 -17.28
C ARG A 24 -12.44 10.06 -16.44
N ARG A 25 -11.22 10.05 -15.91
CA ARG A 25 -10.72 11.15 -15.09
C ARG A 25 -10.71 12.45 -15.90
N ASN A 26 -11.23 13.51 -15.30
CA ASN A 26 -11.04 14.88 -15.77
C ASN A 26 -9.76 15.48 -15.19
N LEU A 27 -9.14 16.45 -15.88
CA LEU A 27 -7.87 17.05 -15.41
C LEU A 27 -8.00 17.81 -14.08
N GLU A 28 -9.20 18.31 -13.79
CA GLU A 28 -9.53 19.00 -12.54
C GLU A 28 -9.79 18.04 -11.37
N GLU A 29 -10.01 16.75 -11.66
CA GLU A 29 -10.24 15.75 -10.63
C GLU A 29 -8.91 15.23 -10.05
N PRO A 30 -8.89 14.98 -8.73
CA PRO A 30 -7.74 14.35 -8.09
C PRO A 30 -7.47 12.97 -8.69
N TYR A 31 -6.20 12.57 -8.64
CA TYR A 31 -5.82 11.21 -9.00
C TYR A 31 -6.45 10.19 -8.04
N ARG A 32 -6.76 9.01 -8.57
CA ARG A 32 -7.17 7.86 -7.75
C ARG A 32 -6.03 7.46 -6.81
N LEU A 33 -6.36 7.09 -5.57
CA LEU A 33 -5.41 6.50 -4.63
C LEU A 33 -4.95 5.13 -5.14
N VAL A 34 -3.65 4.90 -5.34
CA VAL A 34 -3.13 3.60 -5.75
C VAL A 34 -2.71 2.81 -4.52
N ILE A 35 -3.41 1.71 -4.25
CA ILE A 35 -3.11 0.81 -3.14
C ILE A 35 -2.35 -0.39 -3.68
N LEU A 36 -1.14 -0.62 -3.19
CA LEU A 36 -0.35 -1.80 -3.47
C LEU A 36 -0.42 -2.76 -2.28
N THR A 37 -0.87 -3.98 -2.50
CA THR A 37 -0.97 -4.99 -1.44
C THR A 37 -0.46 -6.34 -1.92
N GLY A 38 0.08 -7.16 -1.03
CA GLY A 38 0.69 -8.44 -1.37
C GLY A 38 1.38 -9.07 -0.18
N PRO A 39 1.76 -10.36 -0.26
CA PRO A 39 2.44 -11.03 0.83
C PRO A 39 3.83 -10.44 1.08
N VAL A 40 4.31 -10.59 2.32
CA VAL A 40 5.63 -10.09 2.73
C VAL A 40 6.72 -10.69 1.82
N GLY A 41 7.64 -9.84 1.35
CA GLY A 41 8.75 -10.26 0.49
C GLY A 41 8.41 -10.41 -0.99
N VAL A 42 7.16 -10.24 -1.41
CA VAL A 42 6.78 -10.35 -2.84
C VAL A 42 7.39 -9.25 -3.70
N GLY A 43 7.69 -8.08 -3.13
CA GLY A 43 8.34 -6.95 -3.80
C GLY A 43 7.49 -5.68 -3.93
N VAL A 44 6.36 -5.56 -3.21
CA VAL A 44 5.51 -4.35 -3.16
C VAL A 44 6.34 -3.08 -2.93
N ASN A 45 7.18 -3.07 -1.88
CA ASN A 45 7.98 -1.89 -1.53
C ASN A 45 8.95 -1.47 -2.63
N GLU A 46 9.53 -2.43 -3.34
CA GLU A 46 10.48 -2.14 -4.42
C GLU A 46 9.76 -1.65 -5.67
N LEU A 47 8.58 -2.19 -6.01
CA LEU A 47 7.74 -1.65 -7.08
C LEU A 47 7.31 -0.21 -6.78
N LYS A 48 6.83 0.04 -5.55
CA LYS A 48 6.49 1.38 -5.05
C LYS A 48 7.66 2.35 -5.18
N ARG A 49 8.85 1.94 -4.73
CA ARG A 49 10.08 2.75 -4.82
C ARG A 49 10.45 3.06 -6.27
N ARG A 50 10.34 2.08 -7.18
CA ARG A 50 10.64 2.28 -8.61
C ARG A 50 9.66 3.24 -9.27
N LEU A 51 8.37 3.17 -8.95
CA LEU A 51 7.37 4.13 -9.43
C LEU A 51 7.73 5.55 -8.98
N LEU A 52 7.97 5.73 -7.68
CA LEU A 52 8.35 7.03 -7.11
C LEU A 52 9.61 7.62 -7.77
N LEU A 53 10.62 6.80 -8.04
CA LEU A 53 11.86 7.24 -8.70
C LEU A 53 11.70 7.47 -10.20
N SER A 54 10.74 6.82 -10.84
CA SER A 54 10.52 6.94 -12.29
C SER A 54 9.88 8.26 -12.68
N ASP A 55 9.00 8.79 -11.83
CA ASP A 55 8.36 10.09 -12.02
C ASP A 55 8.00 10.73 -10.65
N PRO A 56 8.96 11.43 -10.02
CA PRO A 56 8.76 12.06 -8.71
C PRO A 56 7.78 13.25 -8.71
N GLU A 57 7.50 13.81 -9.89
CA GLU A 57 6.52 14.90 -10.02
C GLU A 57 5.11 14.35 -10.09
N HIS A 58 4.94 13.15 -10.65
CA HIS A 58 3.64 12.50 -10.77
C HIS A 58 3.27 11.63 -9.56
N PHE A 59 4.22 10.85 -9.02
CA PHE A 59 3.99 9.93 -7.91
C PHE A 59 4.48 10.51 -6.58
N SER A 60 3.74 10.22 -5.51
CA SER A 60 4.15 10.55 -4.15
C SER A 60 3.70 9.48 -3.16
N VAL A 61 4.32 9.44 -1.98
CA VAL A 61 4.02 8.49 -0.91
C VAL A 61 3.61 9.25 0.34
N THR A 62 2.86 8.59 1.21
CA THR A 62 2.51 9.17 2.51
C THR A 62 3.71 9.23 3.44
N VAL A 63 3.79 10.28 4.24
CA VAL A 63 4.75 10.38 5.35
C VAL A 63 4.09 9.81 6.61
N PRO A 64 4.57 8.67 7.15
CA PRO A 64 4.01 8.05 8.34
C PRO A 64 4.43 8.79 9.61
N TYR A 65 3.74 8.53 10.71
CA TYR A 65 4.05 9.03 12.04
C TYR A 65 4.85 8.01 12.82
N THR A 66 5.75 8.47 13.68
CA THR A 66 6.44 7.61 14.64
C THR A 66 6.64 8.29 15.98
N THR A 67 6.71 7.48 17.05
CA THR A 67 7.11 7.95 18.39
C THR A 67 8.58 7.74 18.69
N ARG A 68 9.34 7.17 17.76
CA ARG A 68 10.79 7.07 17.87
C ARG A 68 11.39 8.46 17.77
N GLU A 69 12.47 8.72 18.50
CA GLU A 69 13.24 9.94 18.34
C GLU A 69 13.86 10.06 16.93
N GLN A 70 13.85 11.28 16.40
CA GLN A 70 14.46 11.62 15.12
C GLN A 70 15.97 11.35 15.14
N LYS A 71 16.49 10.64 14.13
CA LYS A 71 17.94 10.45 13.96
C LYS A 71 18.57 11.68 13.31
N LYS A 72 19.88 11.88 13.52
CA LYS A 72 20.66 13.01 12.99
C LYS A 72 20.55 13.23 11.47
N GLN A 73 20.28 12.16 10.73
CA GLN A 73 20.20 12.14 9.26
C GLN A 73 18.76 12.20 8.72
N GLU A 74 17.75 12.15 9.59
CA GLU A 74 16.34 12.22 9.23
C GLU A 74 15.82 13.65 9.35
N ARG A 75 14.76 14.00 8.63
CA ARG A 75 14.11 15.31 8.64
C ARG A 75 12.62 15.14 8.93
N GLU A 76 12.10 16.00 9.81
CA GLU A 76 10.66 16.07 10.12
C GLU A 76 9.85 16.31 8.85
N GLY A 77 8.82 15.47 8.64
CA GLY A 77 7.94 15.57 7.48
C GLY A 77 8.54 15.04 6.18
N VAL A 78 9.72 14.41 6.21
CA VAL A 78 10.31 13.72 5.04
C VAL A 78 10.24 12.22 5.24
N GLU A 79 10.99 11.67 6.22
CA GLU A 79 10.95 10.24 6.50
C GLU A 79 9.78 9.87 7.42
N TYR A 80 9.56 10.68 8.45
CA TYR A 80 8.47 10.50 9.41
C TYR A 80 8.00 11.85 9.97
N HIS A 81 6.78 11.84 10.50
CA HIS A 81 6.34 12.81 11.50
C HIS A 81 6.70 12.29 12.90
N PHE A 82 7.64 12.96 13.57
CA PHE A 82 8.13 12.56 14.88
C PHE A 82 7.25 13.18 15.98
N VAL A 83 6.43 12.35 16.63
CA VAL A 83 5.45 12.80 17.64
C VAL A 83 5.65 12.11 18.98
N SER A 84 5.18 12.72 20.07
CA SER A 84 5.24 12.07 21.38
C SER A 84 4.31 10.84 21.44
N LYS A 85 4.62 9.87 22.32
CA LYS A 85 3.71 8.73 22.58
C LYS A 85 2.32 9.18 22.98
N HIS A 86 2.23 10.20 23.84
CA HIS A 86 0.96 10.76 24.29
C HIS A 86 0.13 11.32 23.13
N THR A 87 0.77 12.06 22.21
CA THR A 87 0.12 12.59 21.01
C THR A 87 -0.36 11.45 20.10
N PHE A 88 0.49 10.44 19.88
CA PHE A 88 0.14 9.28 19.05
C PHE A 88 -1.05 8.52 19.63
N GLU A 89 -1.07 8.26 20.93
CA GLU A 89 -2.17 7.60 21.63
C GLU A 89 -3.48 8.41 21.56
N LYS A 90 -3.38 9.74 21.68
CA LYS A 90 -4.52 10.64 21.48
C LYS A 90 -5.06 10.55 20.04
N ASP A 91 -4.18 10.50 19.04
CA ASP A 91 -4.58 10.38 17.64
C ASP A 91 -5.16 8.99 17.30
N ILE A 92 -4.74 7.93 18.00
CA ILE A 92 -5.41 6.61 17.96
C ILE A 92 -6.84 6.73 18.48
N LEU A 93 -7.04 7.36 19.64
CA LEU A 93 -8.38 7.54 20.24
C LEU A 93 -9.31 8.40 19.37
N ASN A 94 -8.74 9.33 18.60
CA ASN A 94 -9.48 10.16 17.66
C ASN A 94 -9.66 9.51 16.27
N HIS A 95 -9.34 8.23 16.11
CA HIS A 95 -9.49 7.48 14.86
C HIS A 95 -8.78 8.11 13.64
N LYS A 96 -7.63 8.77 13.85
CA LYS A 96 -6.89 9.41 12.75
C LYS A 96 -6.03 8.46 11.94
N PHE A 97 -5.63 7.33 12.52
CA PHE A 97 -4.76 6.37 11.87
C PHE A 97 -5.55 5.36 11.04
N LEU A 98 -5.13 5.20 9.79
CA LEU A 98 -5.58 4.12 8.91
C LEU A 98 -5.04 2.78 9.41
N GLU A 99 -3.74 2.74 9.70
CA GLU A 99 -3.07 1.60 10.32
C GLU A 99 -1.98 2.09 11.26
N TYR A 100 -1.74 1.32 12.32
CA TYR A 100 -0.63 1.55 13.23
C TYR A 100 -0.16 0.25 13.87
N GLY A 101 1.09 0.27 14.33
CA GLY A 101 1.71 -0.85 15.00
C GLY A 101 2.84 -0.39 15.91
N GLU A 102 3.32 -1.34 16.70
CA GLU A 102 4.44 -1.12 17.60
C GLU A 102 5.65 -1.93 17.13
N HIS A 103 6.81 -1.28 17.12
CA HIS A 103 8.08 -1.93 16.89
C HIS A 103 9.10 -1.41 17.89
N LYS A 104 9.64 -2.33 18.71
CA LYS A 104 10.64 -2.06 19.76
C LYS A 104 10.25 -0.91 20.70
N GLY A 105 9.00 -0.94 21.19
CA GLY A 105 8.51 0.07 22.12
C GLY A 105 8.18 1.42 21.50
N ASN A 106 8.27 1.57 20.17
CA ASN A 106 7.88 2.78 19.44
C ASN A 106 6.68 2.49 18.55
N TYR A 107 5.75 3.44 18.48
CA TYR A 107 4.63 3.38 17.56
C TYR A 107 5.03 3.90 16.19
N TYR A 108 4.40 3.32 15.17
CA TYR A 108 4.48 3.73 13.78
C TYR A 108 3.08 3.63 13.19
N GLY A 109 2.65 4.59 12.37
CA GLY A 109 1.34 4.52 11.74
C GLY A 109 1.15 5.50 10.61
N THR A 110 0.23 5.17 9.72
CA THR A 110 -0.13 5.99 8.56
C THR A 110 -1.49 6.63 8.84
N SER A 111 -1.57 7.96 8.78
CA SER A 111 -2.83 8.68 9.02
C SER A 111 -3.62 8.86 7.71
N LEU A 112 -4.94 8.99 7.84
CA LEU A 112 -5.80 9.37 6.71
C LEU A 112 -5.45 10.76 6.19
N ASP A 113 -5.04 11.67 7.08
CA ASP A 113 -4.64 13.03 6.70
C ASP A 113 -3.36 13.05 5.85
N SER A 114 -2.43 12.11 6.07
CA SER A 114 -1.26 11.96 5.20
C SER A 114 -1.66 11.56 3.78
N VAL A 115 -2.70 10.72 3.62
CA VAL A 115 -3.24 10.34 2.30
C VAL A 115 -3.88 11.56 1.62
N ARG A 116 -4.73 12.29 2.35
CA ARG A 116 -5.39 13.51 1.85
C ARG A 116 -4.40 14.58 1.40
N ARG A 117 -3.29 14.75 2.13
CA ARG A 117 -2.25 15.72 1.79
C ARG A 117 -1.66 15.44 0.41
N VAL A 118 -1.29 14.19 0.14
CA VAL A 118 -0.72 13.81 -1.17
C VAL A 118 -1.73 14.02 -2.30
N ILE A 119 -3.00 13.70 -2.05
CA ILE A 119 -4.07 13.94 -3.05
C ILE A 119 -4.24 15.44 -3.32
N ALA A 120 -4.19 16.28 -2.28
CA ALA A 120 -4.27 17.74 -2.40
C ALA A 120 -3.07 18.34 -3.16
N GLU A 121 -1.92 17.69 -3.16
CA GLU A 121 -0.74 18.06 -3.96
C GLU A 121 -0.89 17.71 -5.45
N SER A 122 -2.05 17.17 -5.87
CA SER A 122 -2.31 16.74 -7.25
C SER A 122 -1.29 15.71 -7.76
N LYS A 123 -0.89 14.78 -6.89
CA LYS A 123 -0.02 13.64 -7.22
C LYS A 123 -0.76 12.32 -7.02
N VAL A 124 -0.31 11.28 -7.72
CA VAL A 124 -0.78 9.91 -7.49
C VAL A 124 -0.19 9.42 -6.17
N CYS A 125 -1.05 9.25 -5.16
CA CYS A 125 -0.65 8.69 -3.88
C CYS A 125 -0.44 7.18 -4.01
N LEU A 126 0.79 6.72 -3.80
CA LEU A 126 1.15 5.31 -3.71
C LEU A 126 1.14 4.87 -2.24
N LEU A 127 0.22 3.97 -1.90
CA LEU A 127 0.03 3.51 -0.53
C LEU A 127 0.16 1.98 -0.45
N ASP A 128 1.01 1.49 0.43
CA ASP A 128 1.17 0.08 0.76
C ASP A 128 0.54 -0.23 2.11
N VAL A 129 -0.57 -0.93 2.11
CA VAL A 129 -1.31 -1.27 3.33
C VAL A 129 -1.84 -2.70 3.27
N GLU A 130 -2.16 -3.25 4.43
CA GLU A 130 -2.79 -4.57 4.48
C GLU A 130 -4.23 -4.53 3.93
N PRO A 131 -4.71 -5.60 3.27
CA PRO A 131 -6.01 -5.59 2.59
C PRO A 131 -7.20 -5.24 3.49
N HIS A 132 -7.11 -5.54 4.79
CA HIS A 132 -8.19 -5.27 5.73
C HIS A 132 -8.43 -3.77 5.96
N THR A 133 -7.43 -2.91 5.66
CA THR A 133 -7.49 -1.46 5.83
C THR A 133 -8.14 -0.76 4.63
N ILE A 134 -8.20 -1.43 3.47
CA ILE A 134 -8.78 -0.90 2.22
C ILE A 134 -10.21 -0.42 2.44
N ALA A 135 -10.92 -1.02 3.40
CA ALA A 135 -12.26 -0.63 3.78
C ALA A 135 -12.44 0.83 4.19
N ALA A 136 -11.48 1.37 4.93
CA ALA A 136 -11.50 2.77 5.35
C ALA A 136 -11.22 3.73 4.18
N LEU A 137 -10.68 3.22 3.07
CA LEU A 137 -10.32 3.98 1.88
C LEU A 137 -11.31 3.79 0.72
N TYR A 138 -12.25 2.86 0.83
CA TYR A 138 -13.19 2.51 -0.24
C TYR A 138 -14.36 3.50 -0.31
N SER A 139 -14.05 4.74 -0.70
CA SER A 139 -15.00 5.85 -0.79
C SER A 139 -14.77 6.70 -2.03
N SER A 140 -15.74 7.55 -2.34
CA SER A 140 -15.69 8.55 -3.41
C SER A 140 -14.57 9.59 -3.23
N GLU A 141 -14.11 9.78 -1.99
CA GLU A 141 -13.00 10.68 -1.65
C GLU A 141 -11.67 10.18 -2.23
N PHE A 142 -11.40 8.87 -2.12
CA PHE A 142 -10.11 8.29 -2.50
C PHE A 142 -10.16 7.53 -3.83
N LYS A 143 -11.34 7.04 -4.24
CA LYS A 143 -11.58 6.20 -5.43
C LYS A 143 -10.46 5.15 -5.60
N PRO A 144 -10.17 4.31 -4.59
CA PRO A 144 -8.93 3.54 -4.55
C PRO A 144 -8.83 2.59 -5.74
N TYR A 145 -7.64 2.48 -6.32
CA TYR A 145 -7.26 1.49 -7.31
C TYR A 145 -6.36 0.45 -6.65
N VAL A 146 -6.90 -0.75 -6.42
CA VAL A 146 -6.20 -1.79 -5.65
C VAL A 146 -5.45 -2.73 -6.57
N VAL A 147 -4.13 -2.73 -6.43
CA VAL A 147 -3.21 -3.63 -7.12
C VAL A 147 -2.72 -4.70 -6.15
N PHE A 148 -3.06 -5.95 -6.45
CA PHE A 148 -2.52 -7.11 -5.74
C PHE A 148 -1.26 -7.63 -6.42
N VAL A 149 -0.13 -7.56 -5.73
CA VAL A 149 1.14 -8.11 -6.17
C VAL A 149 1.26 -9.54 -5.68
N LYS A 150 1.29 -10.49 -6.61
CA LYS A 150 1.27 -11.92 -6.36
C LYS A 150 2.65 -12.54 -6.67
N PRO A 151 3.13 -13.50 -5.87
CA PRO A 151 4.30 -14.28 -6.24
C PRO A 151 4.02 -15.16 -7.48
N PRO A 152 5.03 -15.46 -8.31
CA PRO A 152 4.90 -16.51 -9.31
C PRO A 152 4.77 -17.90 -8.66
N PRO A 153 4.48 -18.97 -9.43
CA PRO A 153 4.50 -20.34 -8.92
C PRO A 153 5.82 -20.68 -8.22
N ILE A 154 5.77 -21.58 -7.23
CA ILE A 154 6.89 -21.86 -6.31
C ILE A 154 8.22 -22.14 -7.03
N ASP A 155 8.21 -22.89 -8.14
CA ASP A 155 9.43 -23.21 -8.89
C ASP A 155 10.06 -21.98 -9.54
N ARG A 156 9.23 -21.06 -10.06
CA ARG A 156 9.68 -19.78 -10.60
C ARG A 156 10.13 -18.84 -9.49
N LEU A 157 9.41 -18.81 -8.37
CA LEU A 157 9.77 -17.99 -7.20
C LEU A 157 11.16 -18.34 -6.67
N ARG A 158 11.46 -19.64 -6.53
CA ARG A 158 12.78 -20.14 -6.14
C ARG A 158 13.87 -19.63 -7.09
N LEU A 159 13.63 -19.65 -8.39
CA LEU A 159 14.59 -19.20 -9.41
C LEU A 159 14.78 -17.68 -9.38
N SER A 160 13.70 -16.91 -9.38
CA SER A 160 13.75 -15.44 -9.47
C SER A 160 14.27 -14.78 -8.19
N ARG A 161 14.09 -15.43 -7.03
CA ARG A 161 14.54 -14.90 -5.73
C ARG A 161 15.82 -15.53 -5.20
N ARG A 162 16.44 -16.47 -5.92
CA ARG A 162 17.70 -17.15 -5.51
C ARG A 162 18.84 -16.19 -5.14
N LYS A 163 18.92 -15.05 -5.81
CA LYS A 163 19.94 -14.00 -5.57
C LYS A 163 19.35 -12.74 -4.92
N ALA A 164 18.05 -12.71 -4.68
CA ALA A 164 17.37 -11.57 -4.10
C ALA A 164 17.65 -11.53 -2.60
N LYS A 165 17.94 -10.33 -2.10
CA LYS A 165 18.13 -10.07 -0.67
C LYS A 165 16.88 -9.37 -0.15
N VAL A 166 16.31 -9.87 0.94
CA VAL A 166 15.22 -9.22 1.66
C VAL A 166 15.79 -8.29 2.69
N LEU A 167 15.24 -7.09 2.78
CA LEU A 167 15.52 -6.17 3.86
C LEU A 167 14.74 -6.64 5.10
N ALA A 168 15.43 -7.32 6.01
CA ALA A 168 14.87 -7.63 7.32
C ALA A 168 15.29 -6.53 8.31
N SER A 169 14.30 -5.91 8.97
CA SER A 169 14.58 -5.00 10.07
C SER A 169 14.84 -5.81 11.34
N GLN A 170 16.11 -6.12 11.60
CA GLN A 170 16.56 -6.60 12.90
C GLN A 170 17.47 -5.54 13.51
N ASN A 171 17.22 -5.13 14.76
CA ASN A 171 18.13 -4.24 15.51
C ASN A 171 18.50 -2.89 14.83
N GLU A 172 17.57 -2.30 14.06
CA GLU A 172 17.72 -0.97 13.42
C GLU A 172 18.79 -0.91 12.32
N GLN A 173 19.38 -2.07 12.02
CA GLN A 173 20.24 -2.29 10.88
C GLN A 173 19.41 -3.07 9.87
N THR A 174 19.34 -2.56 8.64
CA THR A 174 18.69 -3.27 7.56
C THR A 174 19.58 -4.44 7.16
N VAL A 175 19.30 -5.62 7.70
CA VAL A 175 20.08 -6.82 7.40
C VAL A 175 19.51 -7.44 6.13
N THR A 176 20.36 -7.65 5.14
CA THR A 176 20.01 -8.41 3.95
C THR A 176 19.95 -9.90 4.29
N LYS A 177 18.74 -10.46 4.40
CA LYS A 177 18.50 -11.90 4.56
C LYS A 177 18.28 -12.54 3.18
N ILE A 178 18.76 -13.76 3.00
CA ILE A 178 18.42 -14.60 1.83
C ILE A 178 17.09 -15.30 2.13
N PHE A 179 16.22 -15.42 1.13
CA PHE A 179 14.97 -16.17 1.27
C PHE A 179 15.24 -17.64 1.64
N THR A 180 14.54 -18.13 2.66
CA THR A 180 14.48 -19.56 3.00
C THR A 180 13.33 -20.24 2.27
N GLU A 181 13.31 -21.57 2.28
CA GLU A 181 12.19 -22.34 1.71
C GLU A 181 10.87 -22.06 2.47
N GLU A 182 10.95 -21.86 3.77
CA GLU A 182 9.84 -21.41 4.62
C GLU A 182 9.32 -20.04 4.17
N ASP A 183 10.21 -19.07 3.92
CA ASP A 183 9.82 -17.75 3.42
C ASP A 183 9.04 -17.85 2.09
N PHE A 184 9.40 -18.81 1.21
CA PHE A 184 8.68 -19.04 -0.04
C PHE A 184 7.31 -19.67 0.17
N GLN A 185 7.21 -20.69 1.03
CA GLN A 185 5.95 -21.35 1.33
C GLN A 185 4.96 -20.39 2.01
N ASP A 186 5.45 -19.59 2.95
CA ASP A 186 4.66 -18.55 3.63
C ASP A 186 4.16 -17.50 2.64
N MET A 187 4.99 -17.08 1.69
CA MET A 187 4.60 -16.11 0.67
C MET A 187 3.48 -16.64 -0.22
N ILE A 188 3.58 -17.89 -0.69
CA ILE A 188 2.55 -18.54 -1.52
C ILE A 188 1.25 -18.72 -0.73
N SER A 189 1.34 -19.22 0.50
CA SER A 189 0.18 -19.50 1.35
C SER A 189 -0.54 -18.20 1.74
N SER A 190 0.22 -17.16 2.06
CA SER A 190 -0.31 -15.82 2.34
C SER A 190 -0.96 -15.20 1.10
N ALA A 191 -0.36 -15.35 -0.10
CA ALA A 191 -0.95 -14.87 -1.34
C ALA A 191 -2.33 -15.50 -1.59
N GLN A 192 -2.42 -16.82 -1.44
CA GLN A 192 -3.67 -17.56 -1.62
C GLN A 192 -4.73 -17.13 -0.59
N ALA A 193 -4.34 -16.97 0.68
CA ALA A 193 -5.25 -16.50 1.72
C ALA A 193 -5.79 -15.08 1.45
N MET A 194 -4.91 -14.18 0.99
CA MET A 194 -5.30 -12.81 0.63
C MET A 194 -6.24 -12.78 -0.57
N GLU A 195 -5.95 -13.54 -1.63
CA GLU A 195 -6.78 -13.64 -2.83
C GLU A 195 -8.15 -14.25 -2.53
N ASN A 196 -8.20 -15.33 -1.74
CA ASN A 196 -9.46 -15.96 -1.34
C ASN A 196 -10.35 -15.03 -0.51
N LYS A 197 -9.75 -14.22 0.37
CA LYS A 197 -10.51 -13.36 1.29
C LYS A 197 -10.86 -11.99 0.71
N TYR A 198 -9.95 -11.39 -0.06
CA TYR A 198 -10.04 -10.00 -0.52
C TYR A 198 -9.97 -9.86 -2.04
N GLY A 199 -9.93 -10.97 -2.81
CA GLY A 199 -9.77 -10.95 -4.26
C GLY A 199 -10.79 -10.08 -5.00
N HIS A 200 -12.00 -9.99 -4.46
CA HIS A 200 -13.09 -9.15 -4.99
C HIS A 200 -12.82 -7.63 -4.87
N LEU A 201 -11.82 -7.21 -4.08
CA LEU A 201 -11.37 -5.82 -3.97
C LEU A 201 -10.28 -5.46 -4.98
N PHE A 202 -9.64 -6.46 -5.60
CA PHE A 202 -8.47 -6.24 -6.43
C PHE A 202 -8.90 -5.88 -7.86
N GLU A 203 -8.56 -4.67 -8.31
CA GLU A 203 -8.81 -4.24 -9.69
C GLU A 203 -7.73 -4.76 -10.65
N LYS A 204 -6.51 -4.97 -10.14
CA LYS A 204 -5.38 -5.51 -10.91
C LYS A 204 -4.61 -6.53 -10.10
N VAL A 205 -4.21 -7.62 -10.74
CA VAL A 205 -3.24 -8.57 -10.20
C VAL A 205 -1.96 -8.49 -11.04
N VAL A 206 -0.81 -8.30 -10.39
CA VAL A 206 0.51 -8.29 -11.03
C VAL A 206 1.34 -9.45 -10.47
N ILE A 207 1.81 -10.33 -11.34
CA ILE A 207 2.67 -11.45 -10.95
C ILE A 207 4.12 -10.99 -10.96
N ASN A 208 4.73 -10.85 -9.77
CA ASN A 208 6.09 -10.34 -9.64
C ASN A 208 7.14 -11.45 -9.76
N ASP A 209 7.25 -12.03 -10.95
CA ASP A 209 8.31 -12.98 -11.29
C ASP A 209 9.63 -12.26 -11.62
N ASP A 210 9.58 -11.36 -12.60
CA ASP A 210 10.65 -10.44 -12.92
C ASP A 210 10.26 -9.01 -12.52
N LEU A 211 11.12 -8.37 -11.72
CA LEU A 211 10.82 -7.07 -11.14
C LEU A 211 10.76 -5.94 -12.19
N ALA A 212 11.53 -6.03 -13.27
CA ALA A 212 11.51 -5.02 -14.33
C ALA A 212 10.26 -5.15 -15.20
N LEU A 213 9.86 -6.39 -15.52
CA LEU A 213 8.61 -6.64 -16.24
C LEU A 213 7.38 -6.26 -15.40
N ALA A 214 7.33 -6.67 -14.14
CA ALA A 214 6.24 -6.31 -13.23
C ALA A 214 6.13 -4.80 -13.02
N PHE A 215 7.27 -4.10 -12.95
CA PHE A 215 7.30 -2.63 -12.90
C PHE A 215 6.73 -2.00 -14.17
N THR A 216 7.13 -2.50 -15.35
CA THR A 216 6.65 -1.98 -16.63
C THR A 216 5.15 -2.20 -16.77
N GLU A 217 4.67 -3.41 -16.46
CA GLU A 217 3.24 -3.72 -16.45
C GLU A 217 2.46 -2.79 -15.51
N LEU A 218 2.95 -2.60 -14.28
CA LEU A 218 2.29 -1.75 -13.30
C LEU A 218 2.23 -0.29 -13.76
N ARG A 219 3.35 0.27 -14.24
CA ARG A 219 3.41 1.65 -14.73
C ARG A 219 2.44 1.86 -15.90
N ASP A 220 2.44 0.93 -16.86
CA ASP A 220 1.60 1.04 -18.05
C ASP A 220 0.11 0.91 -17.68
N GLU A 221 -0.24 0.06 -16.70
CA GLU A 221 -1.60 0.01 -16.15
C GLU A 221 -1.98 1.32 -15.46
N LEU A 222 -1.11 1.91 -14.65
CA LEU A 222 -1.40 3.16 -13.96
C LEU A 222 -1.64 4.31 -14.95
N SER A 223 -0.86 4.40 -16.02
CA SER A 223 -1.09 5.37 -17.10
C SER A 223 -2.47 5.20 -17.76
N LYS A 224 -2.90 3.95 -18.00
CA LYS A 224 -4.20 3.67 -18.59
C LYS A 224 -5.38 4.11 -17.73
N ILE A 225 -5.27 4.01 -16.40
CA ILE A 225 -6.34 4.44 -15.48
C ILE A 225 -6.66 5.93 -15.63
N GLU A 226 -5.66 6.73 -16.03
CA GLU A 226 -5.82 8.16 -16.18
C GLU A 226 -6.35 8.55 -17.56
N THR A 227 -6.06 7.74 -18.58
CA THR A 227 -6.41 8.06 -19.97
C THR A 227 -7.67 7.36 -20.47
N GLU A 228 -7.96 6.15 -19.98
CA GLU A 228 -9.03 5.29 -20.44
C GLU A 228 -10.29 5.42 -19.59
N THR A 229 -11.43 5.02 -20.15
CA THR A 229 -12.69 4.92 -19.41
C THR A 229 -12.71 3.63 -18.61
N ARG A 230 -13.01 3.70 -17.31
CA ARG A 230 -13.08 2.57 -16.39
C ARG A 230 -14.41 2.59 -15.62
N TRP A 231 -14.82 1.43 -15.12
CA TRP A 231 -16.01 1.31 -14.30
C TRP A 231 -15.68 1.69 -12.86
N ILE A 232 -16.44 2.63 -12.29
CA ILE A 232 -16.40 2.95 -10.86
C ILE A 232 -17.78 2.72 -10.25
N PRO A 233 -17.88 2.43 -8.95
CA PRO A 233 -19.16 2.42 -8.24
C PRO A 233 -19.97 3.69 -8.52
N ASN A 234 -21.27 3.56 -8.79
CA ASN A 234 -22.17 4.69 -9.03
C ASN A 234 -22.14 5.70 -7.87
N THR A 235 -21.98 5.20 -6.64
CA THR A 235 -21.84 6.02 -5.43
C THR A 235 -20.59 6.92 -5.42
N TRP A 236 -19.64 6.72 -6.34
CA TRP A 236 -18.45 7.56 -6.47
C TRP A 236 -18.58 8.67 -7.51
N ALA A 237 -19.61 8.64 -8.36
CA ALA A 237 -19.80 9.60 -9.45
C ALA A 237 -20.46 10.92 -9.00
N HIS A 238 -21.04 10.97 -7.80
CA HIS A 238 -21.82 12.09 -7.30
C HIS A 238 -21.18 12.71 -6.05
N VAL A 239 -20.02 13.37 -6.21
CA VAL A 239 -19.41 14.23 -5.17
C VAL A 239 -18.81 15.46 -5.82
#